data_AF-A0A9E3NVP4-F1
#
_entry.id   AF-A0A9E3NVP4-F1
#
_cell.length_a   1.000
_cell.length_b   1.000
_cell.length_c   1.000
_cell.angle_alpha   90.00
_cell.angle_beta   90.00
_cell.angle_gamma   90.00
#
_symmetry.space_group_name_H-M   'P 1'
#
loop_
_entity.id
_entity.type
_entity.pdbx_description
1 polymer ?
#
loop_
_entity_poly.entity_id
_entity_poly.type
_entity_poly.pdbx_seq_one_letter_code
_entity_poly.pdbx_strand_id
1 'polypeptide(L)'
;MASPSPIDDLTYDLVTVLQNKAEALEAYDKHLRDADDDEIVKLFSELRREDERHVRLLKQALVRRLDQDAHLDEEDEIDGDDAPAPDDDYDDYDDEDVVERSNDLVIEQLHSIATELEPSTSRAAPLQRRGETQRRT
;
A
#
# COMPACT_ATOMS: atom_id res chain seq x y z
N MET A 1 38.58 10.46 6.22
CA MET A 1 37.52 11.45 6.45
C MET A 1 36.36 11.00 5.58
N ALA A 2 35.29 10.48 6.18
CA ALA A 2 34.11 10.09 5.42
C ALA A 2 33.47 11.37 4.86
N SER A 3 33.27 11.43 3.55
CA SER A 3 32.54 12.53 2.93
C SER A 3 31.13 12.58 3.51
N PRO A 4 30.57 13.75 3.84
CA PRO A 4 29.18 13.84 4.22
C PRO A 4 28.35 13.26 3.07
N SER A 5 27.53 12.25 3.38
CA SER A 5 26.60 11.67 2.42
C SER A 5 25.65 12.78 1.94
N PRO A 6 25.35 12.88 0.64
CA PRO A 6 24.38 13.85 0.14
C PRO A 6 22.94 13.53 0.60
N ILE A 7 22.73 12.35 1.19
CA ILE A 7 21.46 11.90 1.77
C ILE A 7 21.70 11.72 3.27
N ASP A 8 20.82 12.27 4.11
CA ASP A 8 20.90 12.10 5.55
C ASP A 8 20.60 10.64 5.97
N ASP A 9 21.13 10.26 7.13
CA ASP A 9 21.06 8.88 7.63
C ASP A 9 19.62 8.37 7.76
N LEU A 10 18.66 9.21 8.19
CA LEU A 10 17.28 8.78 8.38
C LEU A 10 16.55 8.58 7.05
N THR A 11 16.81 9.43 6.04
CA THR A 11 16.29 9.20 4.68
C THR A 11 16.85 7.91 4.10
N TYR A 12 18.16 7.68 4.26
CA TYR A 12 18.79 6.44 3.83
C TYR A 12 18.18 5.21 4.53
N ASP A 13 17.95 5.27 5.84
CA ASP A 13 17.32 4.21 6.61
C ASP A 13 15.88 3.93 6.14
N LEU A 14 15.07 4.97 5.88
CA LEU A 14 13.71 4.82 5.36
C LEU A 14 13.69 4.13 4.00
N VAL A 15 14.57 4.54 3.08
CA VAL A 15 14.70 3.90 1.75
C VAL A 15 15.15 2.44 1.89
N THR A 16 16.06 2.16 2.81
CA THR A 16 16.56 0.80 3.07
C THR A 16 15.44 -0.10 3.61
N VAL A 17 14.64 0.38 4.57
CA VAL A 17 13.51 -0.39 5.10
C VAL A 17 12.44 -0.61 4.03
N LEU A 18 12.18 0.39 3.17
CA LEU A 18 11.26 0.23 2.03
C LEU A 18 11.72 -0.85 1.06
N GLN A 19 13.00 -0.83 0.69
CA GLN A 19 13.60 -1.84 -0.18
C GLN A 19 13.43 -3.24 0.42
N ASN A 20 13.80 -3.43 1.69
CA ASN A 20 13.69 -4.71 2.38
C ASN A 20 12.24 -5.25 2.38
N LYS A 21 11.24 -4.37 2.55
CA LYS A 21 9.83 -4.77 2.51
C LYS A 21 9.35 -5.11 1.10
N ALA A 22 9.82 -4.40 0.08
CA ALA A 22 9.51 -4.75 -1.30
C ALA A 22 10.05 -6.16 -1.65
N GLU A 23 11.28 -6.46 -1.24
CA GLU A 23 11.87 -7.79 -1.40
C GLU A 23 11.10 -8.86 -0.64
N ALA A 24 10.63 -8.56 0.58
CA ALA A 24 9.78 -9.47 1.35
C ALA A 24 8.45 -9.77 0.63
N LEU A 25 7.80 -8.75 0.08
CA LEU A 25 6.55 -8.93 -0.69
C LEU A 25 6.75 -9.83 -1.92
N GLU A 26 7.84 -9.64 -2.66
CA GLU A 26 8.17 -10.52 -3.79
C GLU A 26 8.44 -11.96 -3.33
N ALA A 27 9.12 -12.14 -2.19
CA ALA A 27 9.35 -13.45 -1.60
C ALA A 27 8.03 -14.13 -1.19
N TYR A 28 7.10 -13.40 -0.57
CA TYR A 28 5.78 -13.93 -0.23
C TYR A 28 5.00 -14.37 -1.46
N ASP A 29 5.00 -13.57 -2.54
CA ASP A 29 4.34 -13.94 -3.78
C ASP A 29 4.91 -15.23 -4.38
N LYS A 30 6.24 -15.44 -4.27
CA LYS A 30 6.87 -16.70 -4.69
C LYS A 30 6.44 -17.86 -3.80
N HIS A 31 6.51 -17.69 -2.48
CA HIS A 31 6.18 -18.75 -1.53
C HIS A 31 4.69 -19.14 -1.57
N LEU A 32 3.79 -18.18 -1.78
CA LEU A 32 2.36 -18.44 -1.94
C LEU A 32 2.04 -19.25 -3.20
N ARG A 33 2.85 -19.15 -4.27
CA ARG A 33 2.68 -19.99 -5.48
C ARG A 33 3.13 -21.43 -5.27
N ASP A 34 4.13 -21.63 -4.42
CA ASP A 34 4.76 -22.94 -4.19
C ASP A 34 4.15 -23.67 -2.97
N ALA A 35 3.27 -23.01 -2.20
CA ALA A 35 2.72 -23.56 -0.96
C ALA A 35 1.48 -24.44 -1.20
N ASP A 36 1.56 -25.70 -0.73
CA ASP A 36 0.46 -26.68 -0.73
C ASP A 36 -0.22 -26.83 0.65
N ASP A 37 0.25 -26.09 1.65
CA ASP A 37 -0.24 -26.15 3.04
C ASP A 37 -1.09 -24.91 3.38
N ASP A 38 -2.37 -25.13 3.67
CA ASP A 38 -3.35 -24.08 3.96
C ASP A 38 -2.96 -23.18 5.14
N GLU A 39 -2.29 -23.71 6.17
CA GLU A 39 -1.85 -22.92 7.33
C GLU A 39 -0.71 -21.98 6.93
N ILE A 40 0.23 -22.48 6.12
CA ILE A 40 1.36 -21.70 5.61
C ILE A 40 0.89 -20.64 4.61
N VAL A 41 -0.07 -20.98 3.73
CA VAL A 41 -0.69 -20.03 2.80
C VAL A 41 -1.36 -18.89 3.57
N LYS A 42 -2.11 -19.21 4.63
CA LYS A 42 -2.76 -18.22 5.47
C LYS A 42 -1.75 -17.29 6.15
N LEU A 43 -0.68 -17.86 6.72
CA LEU A 43 0.38 -17.10 7.37
C LEU A 43 1.06 -16.12 6.40
N PHE A 44 1.52 -16.59 5.23
CA PHE A 44 2.17 -15.72 4.25
C PHE A 44 1.22 -14.66 3.69
N SER A 45 -0.07 -14.98 3.53
CA SER A 45 -1.08 -14.01 3.10
C SER A 45 -1.27 -12.89 4.13
N GLU A 46 -1.27 -13.23 5.42
CA GLU A 46 -1.35 -12.26 6.51
C GLU A 46 -0.10 -11.36 6.52
N LEU A 47 1.10 -11.96 6.54
CA LEU A 47 2.38 -11.22 6.50
C LEU A 47 2.46 -10.27 5.31
N ARG A 48 2.06 -10.72 4.12
CA ARG A 48 2.01 -9.91 2.90
C ARG A 48 1.10 -8.69 3.07
N ARG A 49 -0.12 -8.89 3.59
CA ARG A 49 -1.07 -7.79 3.83
C ARG A 49 -0.53 -6.77 4.85
N GLU A 50 0.15 -7.23 5.88
CA GLU A 50 0.76 -6.35 6.87
C GLU A 50 1.90 -5.53 6.29
N ASP A 51 2.78 -6.16 5.51
CA ASP A 51 3.88 -5.44 4.89
C ASP A 51 3.45 -4.48 3.79
N GLU A 52 2.38 -4.79 3.04
CA GLU A 52 1.75 -3.81 2.15
C GLU A 52 1.28 -2.56 2.92
N ARG A 53 0.71 -2.74 4.12
CA ARG A 53 0.32 -1.62 5.00
C ARG A 53 1.55 -0.84 5.45
N HIS A 54 2.61 -1.54 5.87
CA HIS A 54 3.85 -0.88 6.31
C HIS A 54 4.53 -0.12 5.17
N VAL A 55 4.55 -0.65 3.94
CA VAL A 55 5.09 0.03 2.76
C VAL A 55 4.33 1.34 2.50
N ARG A 56 3.00 1.33 2.58
CA ARG A 56 2.20 2.55 2.43
C ARG A 56 2.57 3.62 3.46
N LEU A 57 2.71 3.23 4.73
CA LEU A 57 3.11 4.14 5.82
C LEU A 57 4.53 4.69 5.62
N LEU A 58 5.48 3.84 5.25
CA LEU A 58 6.86 4.24 5.00
C LEU A 58 6.99 5.16 3.78
N LYS A 59 6.22 4.91 2.71
CA LYS A 59 6.16 5.83 1.56
C LYS A 59 5.66 7.20 1.96
N GLN A 60 4.59 7.26 2.77
CA GLN A 60 4.07 8.54 3.25
C GLN A 60 5.08 9.27 4.15
N ALA A 61 5.77 8.55 5.02
CA ALA A 61 6.83 9.12 5.85
C ALA A 61 8.00 9.66 5.01
N LEU A 62 8.42 8.92 3.99
CA LEU A 62 9.48 9.35 3.08
C LEU A 62 9.09 10.60 2.29
N VAL A 63 7.87 10.66 1.75
CA VAL A 63 7.38 11.85 1.02
C VAL A 63 7.40 13.07 1.93
N ARG A 64 6.85 12.99 3.14
CA ARG A 64 6.86 14.11 4.09
C ARG A 64 8.28 14.57 4.44
N ARG A 65 9.22 13.64 4.52
CA ARG A 65 10.62 13.95 4.80
C ARG A 65 11.29 14.68 3.63
N LEU A 66 11.13 14.17 2.41
CA LEU A 66 11.68 14.80 1.21
C LEU A 66 11.08 16.19 0.97
N ASP A 67 9.81 16.38 1.30
CA ASP A 67 9.13 17.68 1.26
C ASP A 67 9.75 18.67 2.26
N GLN A 68 9.96 18.22 3.51
CA GLN A 68 10.63 19.02 4.54
C GLN A 68 12.07 19.40 4.14
N ASP A 69 12.82 18.49 3.54
CA ASP A 69 14.18 18.76 3.09
C ASP A 69 14.22 19.74 1.90
N ALA A 70 13.19 19.73 1.04
CA ALA A 70 13.07 20.63 -0.10
C ALA A 70 12.62 22.06 0.28
N HIS A 71 11.80 22.19 1.34
CA HIS A 71 11.34 23.49 1.84
C HIS A 71 12.40 24.27 2.66
N LEU A 72 13.62 23.73 2.82
CA LEU A 72 14.74 24.44 3.46
C LEU A 72 15.41 25.48 2.54
N ASP A 73 14.99 25.59 1.28
CA ASP A 73 15.54 26.53 0.29
C ASP A 73 14.67 27.78 0.07
N GLU A 74 13.47 27.85 0.68
CA GLU A 74 12.56 29.01 0.60
C GLU A 74 12.63 29.86 1.89
N GLU A 75 13.83 30.30 2.28
CA GLU A 75 13.93 31.60 2.94
C GLU A 75 13.79 32.67 1.85
N ASP A 76 12.56 32.88 1.37
CA ASP A 76 12.24 34.14 0.73
C ASP A 76 12.56 35.23 1.76
N GLU A 77 13.58 36.02 1.47
CA GLU A 77 13.79 37.33 2.05
C GLU A 77 12.44 38.07 1.97
N ILE A 78 11.65 38.03 3.05
CA ILE A 78 10.57 38.97 3.24
C ILE A 78 11.28 40.31 3.48
N ASP A 79 11.55 41.01 2.38
CA ASP A 79 11.87 42.42 2.37
C ASP A 79 10.74 43.12 3.14
N GLY A 80 11.01 43.38 4.42
CA GLY A 80 10.05 43.89 5.39
C GLY A 80 9.71 45.36 5.14
N ASP A 81 9.14 45.66 3.97
CA ASP A 81 8.64 47.01 3.66
C ASP A 81 7.32 47.03 2.87
N ASP A 82 6.70 45.88 2.61
CA ASP A 82 5.41 45.82 1.89
C ASP A 82 4.41 44.85 2.53
N ALA A 83 4.30 44.89 3.87
CA ALA A 83 3.16 44.28 4.55
C ALA A 83 1.88 45.08 4.17
N PRO A 84 0.93 44.53 3.40
CA PRO A 84 -0.38 45.15 3.28
C PRO A 84 -0.96 45.24 4.69
N ALA A 85 -1.53 46.40 5.01
CA ALA A 85 -2.24 46.58 6.28
C ALA A 85 -3.29 45.46 6.42
N PRO A 86 -3.57 44.98 7.64
CA PRO A 86 -4.62 44.01 7.87
C PRO A 86 -5.95 44.74 7.70
N ASP A 87 -6.42 44.80 6.46
CA ASP A 87 -7.75 45.27 6.12
C ASP A 87 -8.70 44.08 6.33
N ASP A 88 -9.47 44.15 7.42
CA ASP A 88 -10.62 43.34 7.78
C ASP A 88 -11.41 42.77 6.57
N ASP A 89 -11.27 41.47 6.28
CA ASP A 89 -12.37 40.52 5.96
C ASP A 89 -11.84 39.07 5.82
N TYR A 90 -11.56 38.40 6.94
CA TYR A 90 -11.36 36.94 6.96
C TYR A 90 -12.67 36.26 7.36
N ASP A 91 -13.70 36.41 6.52
CA ASP A 91 -14.86 35.54 6.56
C ASP A 91 -14.74 34.50 5.41
N ASP A 92 -14.85 33.23 5.79
CA ASP A 92 -15.22 32.07 4.96
C ASP A 92 -14.13 31.41 4.09
N TYR A 93 -13.29 30.61 4.75
CA TYR A 93 -12.87 29.32 4.17
C TYR A 93 -13.14 28.22 5.21
N ASP A 94 -14.36 27.70 5.21
CA ASP A 94 -14.66 26.34 5.65
C ASP A 94 -13.88 25.37 4.73
N ASP A 95 -12.68 24.97 5.15
CA ASP A 95 -11.85 23.98 4.43
C ASP A 95 -11.76 22.64 5.20
N GLU A 96 -12.91 22.21 5.72
CA GLU A 96 -13.14 20.83 6.16
C GLU A 96 -13.69 19.99 4.99
N ASP A 97 -12.96 19.83 3.87
CA ASP A 97 -13.45 18.92 2.79
C ASP A 97 -12.42 18.34 1.79
N VAL A 98 -11.11 18.35 2.10
CA VAL A 98 -10.09 17.81 1.15
C VAL A 98 -9.67 16.36 1.44
N VAL A 99 -10.01 15.78 2.59
CA VAL A 99 -9.46 14.46 2.99
C VAL A 99 -10.37 13.26 2.64
N GLU A 100 -11.65 13.46 2.27
CA GLU A 100 -12.58 12.33 2.10
C GLU A 100 -12.63 11.74 0.67
N ARG A 101 -12.17 12.46 -0.36
CA ARG A 101 -12.24 11.96 -1.75
C ARG A 101 -11.25 10.87 -2.12
N SER A 102 -10.20 10.67 -1.32
CA SER A 102 -9.18 9.64 -1.63
C SER A 102 -9.56 8.24 -1.13
N ASN A 103 -10.49 8.11 -0.18
CA ASN A 103 -10.88 6.80 0.34
C ASN A 103 -12.00 6.16 -0.50
N ASP A 104 -12.96 6.93 -1.02
CA ASP A 104 -14.06 6.37 -1.83
C ASP A 104 -13.59 5.83 -3.18
N LEU A 105 -12.63 6.50 -3.83
CA LEU A 105 -12.08 6.02 -5.11
C LEU A 105 -11.36 4.68 -4.96
N VAL A 106 -10.72 4.46 -3.81
CA VAL A 106 -10.00 3.21 -3.50
C VAL A 106 -10.99 2.07 -3.18
N ILE A 107 -12.12 2.38 -2.52
CA ILE A 107 -13.14 1.38 -2.18
C ILE A 107 -13.88 0.89 -3.45
N GLU A 108 -14.24 1.78 -4.37
CA GLU A 108 -14.89 1.38 -5.64
C GLU A 108 -13.96 0.53 -6.51
N GLN A 109 -12.67 0.88 -6.56
CA GLN A 109 -11.70 0.15 -7.37
C GLN A 109 -11.40 -1.26 -6.82
N LEU A 110 -11.46 -1.44 -5.49
CA LEU A 110 -11.37 -2.75 -4.85
C LEU A 110 -12.63 -3.61 -5.07
N HIS A 111 -13.82 -3.00 -5.11
CA HIS A 111 -15.06 -3.72 -5.42
C HIS A 111 -15.12 -4.24 -6.87
N SER A 112 -14.55 -3.49 -7.83
CA SER A 112 -14.43 -3.95 -9.22
C SER A 112 -13.52 -5.18 -9.34
N ILE A 113 -12.42 -5.24 -8.57
CA ILE A 113 -11.46 -6.35 -8.60
C ILE A 113 -12.03 -7.61 -7.92
N ALA A 114 -12.78 -7.45 -6.82
CA ALA A 114 -13.39 -8.57 -6.12
C ALA A 114 -14.50 -9.26 -6.95
N THR A 115 -15.19 -8.51 -7.82
CA THR A 115 -16.28 -9.05 -8.65
C THR A 115 -15.77 -9.90 -9.83
N GLU A 116 -14.53 -9.69 -10.28
CA GLU A 116 -13.92 -10.48 -11.38
C GLU A 116 -13.30 -11.80 -10.92
N LEU A 117 -13.22 -12.05 -9.60
CA LEU A 117 -12.59 -13.23 -9.00
C LEU A 117 -13.58 -14.26 -8.42
N GLU A 118 -14.84 -14.24 -8.84
CA GLU A 118 -15.75 -15.36 -8.58
C GLU A 118 -15.29 -16.60 -9.37
N PRO A 119 -14.87 -17.70 -8.71
CA PRO A 119 -14.51 -18.91 -9.42
C PRO A 119 -15.77 -19.49 -10.07
N SER A 120 -15.70 -19.73 -11.38
CA SER A 120 -16.67 -20.52 -12.13
C SER A 120 -16.81 -21.92 -11.52
N THR A 121 -17.62 -22.03 -10.47
CA THR A 121 -18.03 -23.27 -9.83
C THR A 121 -19.39 -23.66 -10.38
N SER A 122 -19.49 -23.99 -11.67
CA SER A 122 -20.63 -24.77 -12.14
C SER A 122 -20.39 -25.33 -13.54
N ARG A 123 -20.09 -26.64 -13.61
CA ARG A 123 -20.79 -27.64 -14.44
C ARG A 123 -19.86 -28.83 -14.76
N ALA A 124 -19.69 -29.72 -13.79
CA ALA A 124 -19.35 -31.12 -14.05
C ALA A 124 -20.52 -31.99 -13.57
N ALA A 125 -21.12 -32.70 -14.53
CA ALA A 125 -22.31 -33.52 -14.39
C ALA A 125 -22.10 -34.75 -13.47
N PRO A 126 -23.19 -35.34 -12.92
CA PRO A 126 -23.09 -36.48 -12.02
C PRO A 126 -22.76 -37.75 -12.81
N LEU A 127 -21.61 -38.37 -12.52
CA LEU A 127 -21.33 -39.73 -12.96
C LEU A 127 -22.19 -40.69 -12.15
N GLN A 128 -23.17 -41.25 -12.85
CA GLN A 128 -24.13 -42.20 -12.35
C GLN A 128 -23.46 -43.47 -11.83
N ARG A 129 -23.96 -43.94 -10.69
CA ARG A 129 -23.77 -45.30 -10.19
C ARG A 129 -24.17 -46.33 -11.27
N ARG A 130 -23.24 -47.21 -11.62
CA ARG A 130 -23.47 -48.62 -11.94
C ARG A 130 -22.44 -49.39 -11.09
N GLY A 131 -22.79 -50.20 -10.11
CA GLY A 131 -23.75 -51.28 -10.20
C GLY A 131 -23.04 -52.50 -10.81
N GLU A 132 -22.91 -53.55 -10.01
CA GLU A 132 -22.70 -54.98 -10.37
C GLU A 132 -21.43 -55.66 -9.85
N THR A 133 -21.61 -56.21 -8.65
CA THR A 133 -21.17 -57.53 -8.17
C THR A 133 -20.99 -58.62 -9.23
N GLN A 134 -19.86 -59.34 -9.17
CA GLN A 134 -19.73 -60.81 -9.28
C GLN A 134 -18.29 -61.18 -8.86
N ARG A 135 -18.05 -61.72 -7.65
CA ARG A 135 -18.05 -63.16 -7.31
C ARG A 135 -17.62 -64.09 -8.46
N ARG A 136 -16.44 -64.71 -8.32
CA ARG A 136 -16.23 -66.18 -8.22
C ARG A 136 -14.72 -66.46 -8.34
N THR A 137 -14.11 -66.94 -7.25
CA THR A 137 -13.64 -68.32 -6.97
C THR A 137 -12.19 -68.51 -7.39
#